data_AF-A0A1B8ZV37-F1
#
_entry.id   AF-A0A1B8ZV37-F1
#
_cell.length_a   1.000
_cell.length_b   1.000
_cell.length_c   1.000
_cell.angle_alpha   90.00
_cell.angle_beta   90.00
_cell.angle_gamma   90.00
#
_symmetry.space_group_name_H-M   'P 1'
#
loop_
_entity.id
_entity.type
_entity.pdbx_description
1 polymer ?
#
loop_
_entity_poly.entity_id
_entity_poly.type
_entity_poly.pdbx_seq_one_letter_code
_entity_poly.pdbx_strand_id
1 'polypeptide(L)'
;MKKNAIVTAVLLLLGTALSAQVGINTAAPTEIMDVNGTVRVRDLPLNGSANAISTKPDGTKSTAKDQPFIATKTVVVDNNGVLGYVNGLPSASGSGSGTLNVGETIARVYSVPNATATQGSGRFRLGAYAAANGLPALPVMDGIQMDLLGYDSTYYVPIIINTSSSPQNVSFQTFATQVNENRTLLNNTLQPCPFLINTFTANFNDGNNNAGWRGVDSNNIVFWSTSAAEVETTNLQVMSGNTYRWYELKWWCMETTGSKRIFLAVTRFA
;
A
#
# COMPACT_ATOMS: atom_id res chain seq x y z
N MET A 1 20.73 16.74 -75.04
CA MET A 1 19.48 16.25 -74.39
C MET A 1 19.70 15.09 -73.43
N LYS A 2 20.50 14.05 -73.75
CA LYS A 2 20.74 12.88 -72.87
C LYS A 2 21.39 13.19 -71.49
N LYS A 3 22.22 14.25 -71.40
CA LYS A 3 22.89 14.65 -70.15
C LYS A 3 21.91 15.18 -69.09
N ASN A 4 20.82 15.82 -69.50
CA ASN A 4 19.88 16.44 -68.57
C ASN A 4 18.94 15.39 -67.94
N ALA A 5 18.61 14.32 -68.67
CA ALA A 5 17.79 13.23 -68.16
C ALA A 5 18.47 12.44 -67.02
N ILE A 6 19.79 12.28 -67.09
CA ILE A 6 20.58 11.58 -66.05
C ILE A 6 20.63 12.41 -64.77
N VAL A 7 20.79 13.73 -64.89
CA VAL A 7 20.81 14.64 -63.73
C VAL A 7 19.45 14.64 -63.01
N THR A 8 18.35 14.67 -63.76
CA THR A 8 17.00 14.61 -63.17
C THR A 8 16.71 13.26 -62.48
N ALA A 9 17.17 12.14 -63.06
CA ALA A 9 16.99 10.82 -62.46
C ALA A 9 17.81 10.65 -61.16
N VAL A 10 19.05 11.14 -61.13
CA VAL A 10 19.89 11.11 -59.93
C VAL A 10 19.28 11.96 -58.81
N LEU A 11 18.69 13.11 -59.12
CA LEU A 11 18.04 13.99 -58.13
C LEU A 11 16.76 13.38 -57.53
N LEU A 12 16.02 12.57 -58.29
CA LEU A 12 14.82 11.87 -57.81
C LEU A 12 15.16 10.66 -56.91
N LEU A 13 16.27 9.96 -57.18
CA LEU A 13 16.75 8.81 -56.40
C LEU A 13 17.45 9.22 -55.09
N LEU A 14 17.94 10.46 -54.98
CA LEU A 14 18.52 11.03 -53.75
C LEU A 14 17.45 11.47 -52.73
N GLY A 15 16.17 11.50 -53.11
CA GLY A 15 15.06 11.97 -52.26
C GLY A 15 14.42 10.92 -51.35
N THR A 16 14.84 9.64 -51.39
CA THR A 16 14.14 8.53 -50.70
C THR A 16 14.79 8.07 -49.38
N ALA A 17 15.68 8.86 -48.77
CA ALA A 17 16.40 8.47 -47.55
C ALA A 17 16.29 9.49 -46.38
N LEU A 18 15.11 10.04 -46.12
CA LEU A 18 14.83 10.93 -44.97
C LEU A 18 13.46 10.48 -44.41
N SER A 19 13.29 9.78 -43.29
CA SER A 19 13.86 10.00 -41.95
C SER A 19 13.61 8.76 -41.07
N ALA A 20 14.58 8.36 -40.22
CA ALA A 20 14.42 7.27 -39.24
C ALA A 20 14.40 7.82 -37.80
N GLN A 21 13.74 8.97 -37.56
CA GLN A 21 13.96 9.81 -36.38
C GLN A 21 12.68 10.41 -35.77
N VAL A 22 12.65 10.46 -34.42
CA VAL A 22 11.85 11.39 -33.59
C VAL A 22 12.70 12.63 -33.29
N GLY A 23 12.11 13.82 -33.35
CA GLY A 23 12.75 15.07 -32.91
C GLY A 23 11.90 15.85 -31.90
N ILE A 24 12.56 16.66 -31.06
CA ILE A 24 11.91 17.52 -30.06
C ILE A 24 12.03 18.99 -30.51
N ASN A 25 10.88 19.62 -30.81
CA ASN A 25 10.68 20.97 -31.40
C ASN A 25 10.98 21.09 -32.93
N THR A 26 10.59 20.10 -33.74
CA THR A 26 10.86 20.01 -35.20
C THR A 26 9.61 19.67 -36.04
N ALA A 27 9.56 20.08 -37.31
CA ALA A 27 8.37 19.99 -38.19
C ALA A 27 8.27 18.73 -39.08
N ALA A 28 9.23 17.80 -39.01
CA ALA A 28 9.14 16.50 -39.69
C ALA A 28 9.67 15.32 -38.83
N PRO A 29 8.97 14.94 -37.75
CA PRO A 29 9.23 13.71 -37.01
C PRO A 29 8.30 12.58 -37.49
N THR A 30 8.78 11.35 -37.60
CA THR A 30 7.97 10.20 -38.06
C THR A 30 8.09 8.99 -37.14
N GLU A 31 8.53 9.26 -35.91
CA GLU A 31 9.24 8.37 -34.99
C GLU A 31 10.44 7.66 -35.67
N ILE A 32 11.61 7.49 -35.07
CA ILE A 32 11.99 6.40 -34.17
C ILE A 32 13.11 6.95 -33.27
N MET A 33 12.98 6.76 -31.96
CA MET A 33 14.09 6.94 -31.03
C MET A 33 14.38 5.56 -30.45
N ASP A 34 15.39 4.89 -31.01
CA ASP A 34 15.91 3.63 -30.49
C ASP A 34 17.21 3.89 -29.73
N VAL A 35 17.21 3.52 -28.44
CA VAL A 35 18.38 3.68 -27.58
C VAL A 35 18.95 2.31 -27.28
N ASN A 36 19.94 1.90 -28.09
CA ASN A 36 20.75 0.73 -27.82
C ASN A 36 21.83 1.05 -26.76
N GLY A 37 21.41 1.22 -25.51
CA GLY A 37 22.25 1.62 -24.38
C GLY A 37 21.46 2.17 -23.21
N THR A 38 22.09 3.03 -22.38
CA THR A 38 21.45 3.64 -21.21
C THR A 38 21.14 5.11 -21.45
N VAL A 39 19.90 5.54 -21.20
CA VAL A 39 19.54 6.96 -21.12
C VAL A 39 19.78 7.46 -19.68
N ARG A 40 20.44 8.61 -19.53
CA ARG A 40 20.52 9.33 -18.25
C ARG A 40 19.79 10.67 -18.37
N VAL A 41 18.78 10.88 -17.53
CA VAL A 41 18.13 12.18 -17.33
C VAL A 41 18.71 12.84 -16.09
N ARG A 42 19.16 14.10 -16.20
CA ARG A 42 19.82 14.81 -15.08
C ARG A 42 18.83 15.44 -14.11
N ASP A 43 17.81 16.10 -14.65
CA ASP A 43 16.80 16.81 -13.88
C ASP A 43 15.45 16.14 -14.09
N LEU A 44 14.99 15.41 -13.06
CA LEU A 44 13.64 14.88 -12.98
C LEU A 44 12.94 15.55 -11.80
N PRO A 45 11.84 16.29 -12.02
CA PRO A 45 11.12 16.92 -10.93
C PRO A 45 10.48 15.86 -10.01
N LEU A 46 10.58 16.08 -8.70
CA LEU A 46 9.86 15.26 -7.72
C LEU A 46 8.37 15.62 -7.75
N ASN A 47 7.49 14.61 -7.69
CA ASN A 47 6.04 14.84 -7.63
C ASN A 47 5.67 15.80 -6.48
N GLY A 48 4.83 16.79 -6.76
CA GLY A 48 4.40 17.82 -5.82
C GLY A 48 5.37 18.99 -5.66
N SER A 49 6.53 18.98 -6.33
CA SER A 49 7.46 20.11 -6.27
C SER A 49 6.84 21.37 -6.88
N ALA A 50 6.81 22.46 -6.12
CA ALA A 50 6.48 23.78 -6.64
C ALA A 50 7.61 24.32 -7.53
N ASN A 51 7.29 25.21 -8.49
CA ASN A 51 8.27 25.89 -9.34
C ASN A 51 9.26 24.93 -10.04
N ALA A 52 8.77 23.77 -10.46
CA ALA A 52 9.59 22.65 -10.92
C ALA A 52 9.68 22.58 -12.45
N ILE A 53 8.63 23.01 -13.16
CA ILE A 53 8.54 22.97 -14.62
C ILE A 53 8.14 24.34 -15.18
N SER A 54 8.34 24.52 -16.49
CA SER A 54 7.93 25.71 -17.24
C SER A 54 6.70 25.46 -18.13
N THR A 55 6.04 24.30 -18.03
CA THR A 55 4.86 24.00 -18.84
C THR A 55 3.61 24.35 -18.05
N LYS A 56 2.80 25.27 -18.57
CA LYS A 56 1.54 25.71 -17.96
C LYS A 56 0.45 24.64 -18.09
N PRO A 57 -0.64 24.72 -17.29
CA PRO A 57 -1.76 23.80 -17.41
C PRO A 57 -2.42 23.76 -18.81
N ASP A 58 -2.33 24.86 -19.57
CA ASP A 58 -2.82 24.95 -20.95
C ASP A 58 -1.85 24.36 -21.99
N GLY A 59 -0.72 23.78 -21.56
CA GLY A 59 0.31 23.18 -22.42
C GLY A 59 1.31 24.19 -23.01
N THR A 60 1.12 25.49 -22.80
CA THR A 60 2.05 26.51 -23.28
C THR A 60 3.29 26.65 -22.38
N LYS A 61 4.36 27.24 -22.92
CA LYS A 61 5.59 27.50 -22.19
C LYS A 61 5.47 28.78 -21.34
N SER A 62 5.87 28.69 -20.08
CA SER A 62 6.11 29.81 -19.17
C SER A 62 7.51 30.40 -19.37
N THR A 63 7.65 31.69 -19.05
CA THR A 63 8.93 32.42 -19.10
C THR A 63 9.85 32.07 -17.93
N ALA A 64 9.32 31.45 -16.87
CA ALA A 64 10.07 30.96 -15.71
C ALA A 64 9.73 29.48 -15.41
N LYS A 65 10.49 28.85 -14.51
CA LYS A 65 10.08 27.59 -13.86
C LYS A 65 9.16 27.91 -12.69
N ASP A 66 7.90 28.20 -13.00
CA ASP A 66 6.91 28.70 -12.03
C ASP A 66 5.71 27.77 -11.89
N GLN A 67 5.74 26.60 -12.54
CA GLN A 67 4.66 25.63 -12.53
C GLN A 67 4.99 24.47 -11.60
N PRO A 68 4.01 23.95 -10.84
CA PRO A 68 4.20 22.75 -10.03
C PRO A 68 4.30 21.51 -10.94
N PHE A 69 5.09 20.52 -10.52
CA PHE A 69 5.07 19.20 -11.15
C PHE A 69 4.08 18.28 -10.42
N ILE A 70 3.00 17.91 -11.09
CA ILE A 70 1.97 17.02 -10.55
C ILE A 70 1.95 15.75 -11.41
N ALA A 71 2.56 14.68 -10.90
CA ALA A 71 2.61 13.40 -11.58
C ALA A 71 1.24 12.68 -11.48
N THR A 72 0.78 12.12 -12.58
CA THR A 72 -0.52 11.41 -12.66
C THR A 72 -0.39 9.94 -13.08
N LYS A 73 0.78 9.55 -13.57
CA LYS A 73 1.09 8.23 -14.14
C LYS A 73 2.50 7.81 -13.75
N THR A 74 2.73 6.50 -13.77
CA THR A 74 4.06 5.92 -13.61
C THR A 74 4.54 5.41 -14.95
N VAL A 75 5.77 5.78 -15.34
CA VAL A 75 6.42 5.22 -16.51
C VAL A 75 6.99 3.86 -16.15
N VAL A 76 6.69 2.84 -16.95
CA VAL A 76 7.12 1.45 -16.77
C VAL A 76 7.80 0.95 -18.04
N VAL A 77 8.45 -0.20 -17.97
CA VAL A 77 9.10 -0.85 -19.12
C VAL A 77 8.64 -2.30 -19.22
N ASP A 78 8.40 -2.78 -20.43
CA ASP A 78 8.09 -4.20 -20.67
C ASP A 78 9.39 -5.06 -20.76
N ASN A 79 9.24 -6.36 -21.02
CA ASN A 79 10.38 -7.28 -21.13
C ASN A 79 11.28 -7.01 -22.34
N ASN A 80 10.84 -6.18 -23.29
CA ASN A 80 11.57 -5.83 -24.50
C ASN A 80 12.20 -4.42 -24.41
N GLY A 81 12.12 -3.74 -23.27
CA GLY A 81 12.67 -2.40 -23.11
C GLY A 81 11.75 -1.28 -23.60
N VAL A 82 10.49 -1.57 -23.95
CA VAL A 82 9.53 -0.58 -24.44
C VAL A 82 8.92 0.17 -23.26
N LEU A 83 9.00 1.50 -23.28
CA LEU A 83 8.38 2.36 -22.27
C LEU A 83 6.86 2.40 -22.45
N GLY A 84 6.16 2.15 -21.36
CA GLY A 84 4.70 2.31 -21.24
C GLY A 84 4.34 3.17 -20.03
N TYR A 85 3.06 3.21 -19.71
CA TYR A 85 2.60 3.80 -18.46
C TYR A 85 1.56 2.92 -17.79
N VAL A 86 1.53 2.97 -16.45
CA VAL A 86 0.39 2.52 -15.66
C VAL A 86 -0.37 3.73 -15.13
N ASN A 87 -1.69 3.57 -14.96
CA ASN A 87 -2.52 4.65 -14.45
C ASN A 87 -2.25 4.86 -12.95
N GLY A 88 -2.08 6.11 -12.54
CA GLY A 88 -1.73 6.45 -11.16
C GLY A 88 -0.24 6.37 -10.85
N LEU A 89 0.09 6.78 -9.63
CA LEU A 89 1.42 6.68 -9.05
C LEU A 89 1.55 5.34 -8.32
N PRO A 90 2.76 4.77 -8.18
CA PRO A 90 2.93 3.59 -7.35
C PRO A 90 2.50 4.00 -5.94
N SER A 91 1.52 3.30 -5.39
CA SER A 91 1.29 3.40 -3.95
C SER A 91 2.59 2.98 -3.30
N ALA A 92 3.10 3.77 -2.35
CA ALA A 92 4.23 3.35 -1.55
C ALA A 92 3.77 2.15 -0.71
N SER A 93 3.82 0.96 -1.31
CA SER A 93 3.49 -0.33 -0.73
C SER A 93 4.51 -0.66 0.36
N GLY A 94 4.39 0.04 1.48
CA GLY A 94 5.44 0.13 2.47
C GLY A 94 5.09 1.07 3.61
N SER A 95 4.46 2.20 3.31
CA SER A 95 3.97 3.12 4.33
C SER A 95 2.51 2.77 4.61
N GLY A 96 2.26 1.97 5.65
CA GLY A 96 0.92 1.51 6.04
C GLY A 96 0.00 2.68 6.40
N SER A 97 -0.55 3.38 5.40
CA SER A 97 -1.48 4.51 5.56
C SER A 97 -2.27 4.84 4.28
N GLY A 98 -2.29 3.96 3.27
CA GLY A 98 -2.94 4.22 1.97
C GLY A 98 -4.14 3.31 1.70
N THR A 99 -5.09 3.81 0.89
CA THR A 99 -6.15 2.96 0.31
C THR A 99 -5.52 1.96 -0.64
N LEU A 100 -5.67 0.66 -0.34
CA LEU A 100 -5.25 -0.42 -1.23
C LEU A 100 -6.07 -0.40 -2.52
N ASN A 101 -5.49 -0.80 -3.65
CA ASN A 101 -6.26 -1.10 -4.86
C ASN A 101 -6.94 -2.47 -4.75
N VAL A 102 -8.02 -2.70 -5.51
CA VAL A 102 -8.66 -4.03 -5.56
C VAL A 102 -7.67 -5.07 -6.07
N GLY A 103 -7.54 -6.18 -5.35
CA GLY A 103 -6.57 -7.25 -5.58
C GLY A 103 -5.19 -7.00 -4.96
N GLU A 104 -4.92 -5.82 -4.39
CA GLU A 104 -3.66 -5.51 -3.74
C GLU A 104 -3.59 -6.13 -2.34
N THR A 105 -2.43 -6.68 -1.99
CA THR A 105 -2.16 -7.31 -0.70
C THR A 105 -0.97 -6.64 0.00
N ILE A 106 -1.12 -6.34 1.29
CA ILE A 106 0.01 -6.05 2.19
C ILE A 106 0.18 -7.25 3.12
N ALA A 107 1.39 -7.81 3.16
CA ALA A 107 1.77 -8.82 4.14
C ALA A 107 2.96 -8.34 4.99
N ARG A 108 2.99 -8.73 6.26
CA ARG A 108 4.07 -8.45 7.21
C ARG A 108 4.33 -9.67 8.09
N VAL A 109 5.60 -9.86 8.44
CA VAL A 109 6.03 -10.90 9.37
C VAL A 109 6.88 -10.25 10.46
N TYR A 110 6.55 -10.53 11.72
CA TYR A 110 7.28 -10.04 12.88
C TYR A 110 7.83 -11.21 13.70
N SER A 111 8.96 -10.95 14.36
CA SER A 111 9.56 -11.85 15.34
C SER A 111 9.68 -11.11 16.66
N VAL A 112 9.01 -11.60 17.68
CA VAL A 112 8.96 -10.95 19.01
C VAL A 112 9.47 -11.94 20.04
N PRO A 113 10.44 -11.57 20.90
CA PRO A 113 10.88 -12.45 21.98
C PRO A 113 9.71 -12.91 22.85
N ASN A 114 9.68 -14.18 23.25
CA ASN A 114 8.58 -14.74 24.04
C ASN A 114 8.27 -13.88 25.27
N ALA A 115 9.29 -13.56 26.07
CA ALA A 115 9.14 -12.74 27.27
C ALA A 115 8.53 -11.34 27.03
N THR A 116 8.61 -10.83 25.79
CA THR A 116 7.99 -9.57 25.39
C THR A 116 6.54 -9.77 24.96
N ALA A 117 6.28 -10.76 24.10
CA ALA A 117 4.95 -11.02 23.55
C ALA A 117 3.93 -11.50 24.61
N THR A 118 4.42 -12.16 25.67
CA THR A 118 3.59 -12.77 26.71
C THR A 118 3.33 -11.83 27.90
N GLN A 119 3.65 -10.53 27.78
CA GLN A 119 3.26 -9.56 28.80
C GLN A 119 1.73 -9.40 28.77
N GLY A 120 1.08 -10.08 29.72
CA GLY A 120 -0.35 -10.28 29.68
C GLY A 120 -1.20 -9.05 29.97
N SER A 121 -2.52 -9.24 29.87
CA SER A 121 -3.54 -8.19 30.05
C SER A 121 -3.34 -6.97 29.14
N GLY A 122 -2.87 -7.18 27.90
CA GLY A 122 -2.73 -6.11 26.91
C GLY A 122 -1.53 -5.21 27.07
N ARG A 123 -0.59 -5.58 27.93
CA ARG A 123 0.65 -4.83 28.11
C ARG A 123 1.56 -4.93 26.89
N PHE A 124 1.48 -6.03 26.15
CA PHE A 124 2.08 -6.13 24.83
C PHE A 124 1.09 -5.68 23.74
N ARG A 125 1.52 -4.73 22.90
CA ARG A 125 0.88 -4.38 21.61
C ARG A 125 1.92 -4.48 20.52
N LEU A 126 1.62 -5.20 19.44
CA LEU A 126 2.57 -5.39 18.34
C LEU A 126 2.92 -4.06 17.65
N GLY A 127 1.94 -3.18 17.41
CA GLY A 127 2.20 -1.87 16.81
C GLY A 127 3.14 -0.99 17.63
N ALA A 128 3.07 -1.04 18.96
CA ALA A 128 3.99 -0.30 19.83
C ALA A 128 5.40 -0.88 19.77
N TYR A 129 5.50 -2.21 19.81
CA TYR A 129 6.77 -2.92 19.68
C TYR A 129 7.45 -2.65 18.34
N ALA A 130 6.71 -2.71 17.22
CA ALA A 130 7.25 -2.45 15.90
C ALA A 130 7.83 -1.04 15.79
N ALA A 131 7.09 -0.03 16.27
CA ALA A 131 7.55 1.35 16.30
C ALA A 131 8.81 1.55 17.18
N ALA A 132 8.80 1.00 18.39
CA ALA A 132 9.92 1.14 19.34
C ALA A 132 11.23 0.49 18.85
N ASN A 133 11.13 -0.51 17.96
CA ASN A 133 12.27 -1.25 17.43
C ASN A 133 12.59 -0.90 15.97
N GLY A 134 11.99 0.15 15.41
CA GLY A 134 12.24 0.57 14.02
C GLY A 134 11.88 -0.49 12.97
N LEU A 135 10.92 -1.37 13.28
CA LEU A 135 10.43 -2.39 12.36
C LEU A 135 9.45 -1.78 11.35
N PRO A 136 9.20 -2.45 10.20
CA PRO A 136 8.18 -2.01 9.26
C PRO A 136 6.83 -1.78 9.96
N ALA A 137 6.11 -0.75 9.53
CA ALA A 137 4.78 -0.46 10.05
C ALA A 137 3.79 -1.60 9.74
N LEU A 138 2.82 -1.77 10.63
CA LEU A 138 1.75 -2.74 10.48
C LEU A 138 0.85 -2.38 9.30
N PRO A 139 0.11 -3.35 8.72
CA PRO A 139 -0.82 -3.05 7.65
C PRO A 139 -1.92 -2.09 8.13
N VAL A 140 -2.14 -1.02 7.37
CA VAL A 140 -3.23 -0.06 7.58
C VAL A 140 -4.00 0.10 6.28
N MET A 141 -5.32 0.05 6.36
CA MET A 141 -6.26 0.21 5.27
C MET A 141 -7.35 1.21 5.67
N ASP A 142 -7.46 2.31 4.93
CA ASP A 142 -8.49 3.34 5.16
C ASP A 142 -8.58 3.84 6.61
N GLY A 143 -7.41 4.03 7.23
CA GLY A 143 -7.32 4.48 8.62
C GLY A 143 -7.58 3.38 9.65
N ILE A 144 -7.86 2.14 9.25
CA ILE A 144 -7.90 0.98 10.14
C ILE A 144 -6.55 0.27 10.11
N GLN A 145 -5.95 0.01 11.26
CA GLN A 145 -4.73 -0.78 11.41
C GLN A 145 -5.05 -2.19 11.88
N MET A 146 -4.43 -3.19 11.26
CA MET A 146 -4.31 -4.54 11.83
C MET A 146 -3.28 -4.53 12.96
N ASP A 147 -3.64 -5.01 14.13
CA ASP A 147 -2.72 -5.13 15.26
C ASP A 147 -3.05 -6.40 16.07
N LEU A 148 -2.27 -6.65 17.13
CA LEU A 148 -2.61 -7.65 18.13
C LEU A 148 -2.11 -7.25 19.51
N LEU A 149 -2.75 -7.82 20.52
CA LEU A 149 -2.39 -7.66 21.91
C LEU A 149 -1.93 -9.00 22.50
N GLY A 150 -0.93 -8.99 23.37
CA GLY A 150 -0.56 -10.17 24.15
C GLY A 150 -1.53 -10.37 25.30
N TYR A 151 -2.11 -11.58 25.43
CA TYR A 151 -2.99 -11.91 26.55
C TYR A 151 -2.24 -12.60 27.68
N ASP A 152 -1.49 -13.65 27.36
CA ASP A 152 -0.61 -14.39 28.26
C ASP A 152 0.41 -15.22 27.46
N SER A 153 1.00 -16.26 28.07
CA SER A 153 1.94 -17.16 27.40
C SER A 153 1.33 -18.02 26.30
N THR A 154 0.02 -18.26 26.39
CA THR A 154 -0.77 -19.20 25.60
C THR A 154 -1.54 -18.49 24.49
N TYR A 155 -2.05 -17.28 24.77
CA TYR A 155 -2.98 -16.59 23.88
C TYR A 155 -2.55 -15.17 23.49
N TYR A 156 -3.08 -14.74 22.34
CA TYR A 156 -3.07 -13.35 21.87
C TYR A 156 -4.46 -12.93 21.41
N VAL A 157 -4.65 -11.62 21.23
CA VAL A 157 -5.92 -11.03 20.81
C VAL A 157 -5.71 -10.30 19.50
N PRO A 158 -6.23 -10.79 18.37
CA PRO A 158 -6.22 -10.04 17.12
C PRO A 158 -7.20 -8.86 17.24
N ILE A 159 -6.75 -7.68 16.82
CA ILE A 159 -7.54 -6.45 16.93
C ILE A 159 -7.45 -5.60 15.66
N ILE A 160 -8.45 -4.75 15.49
CA ILE A 160 -8.41 -3.61 14.57
C ILE A 160 -8.43 -2.30 15.36
N ILE A 161 -7.73 -1.29 14.85
CA ILE A 161 -7.60 0.02 15.50
C ILE A 161 -7.90 1.13 14.49
N ASN A 162 -8.73 2.10 14.86
CA ASN A 162 -8.91 3.31 14.09
C ASN A 162 -7.76 4.29 14.36
N THR A 163 -6.88 4.44 13.37
CA THR A 163 -5.73 5.35 13.32
C THR A 163 -6.04 6.66 12.60
N SER A 164 -7.23 6.79 12.01
CA SER A 164 -7.71 8.04 11.42
C SER A 164 -7.96 9.10 12.48
N SER A 165 -7.89 10.36 12.07
CA SER A 165 -8.35 11.51 12.88
C SER A 165 -9.87 11.62 12.96
N SER A 166 -10.60 10.85 12.15
CA SER A 166 -12.06 10.80 12.13
C SER A 166 -12.61 9.44 12.58
N PRO A 167 -13.82 9.39 13.15
CA PRO A 167 -14.50 8.12 13.42
C PRO A 167 -14.65 7.29 12.14
N GLN A 168 -14.47 5.98 12.25
CA GLN A 168 -14.62 5.03 11.15
C GLN A 168 -15.79 4.10 11.44
N ASN A 169 -16.71 3.95 10.49
CA ASN A 169 -17.76 2.94 10.58
C ASN A 169 -17.24 1.63 9.95
N VAL A 170 -17.29 0.56 10.72
CA VAL A 170 -16.81 -0.77 10.32
C VAL A 170 -17.87 -1.84 10.56
N SER A 171 -17.90 -2.81 9.67
CA SER A 171 -18.63 -4.06 9.84
C SER A 171 -17.67 -5.21 9.56
N PHE A 172 -17.76 -6.31 10.29
CA PHE A 172 -16.95 -7.48 9.96
C PHE A 172 -17.61 -8.79 10.34
N GLN A 173 -17.16 -9.83 9.67
CA GLN A 173 -17.42 -11.22 10.01
C GLN A 173 -16.09 -11.99 10.08
N THR A 174 -15.94 -12.85 11.09
CA THR A 174 -14.73 -13.65 11.26
C THR A 174 -14.94 -15.14 11.13
N PHE A 175 -13.84 -15.82 10.81
CA PHE A 175 -13.72 -17.24 10.59
C PHE A 175 -12.40 -17.74 11.18
N ALA A 176 -12.50 -18.57 12.21
CA ALA A 176 -11.36 -19.24 12.81
C ALA A 176 -11.22 -20.67 12.28
N THR A 177 -9.98 -21.13 12.05
CA THR A 177 -9.72 -22.48 11.53
C THR A 177 -9.95 -23.61 12.55
N GLN A 178 -10.00 -23.29 13.85
CA GLN A 178 -10.30 -24.24 14.91
C GLN A 178 -11.39 -23.64 15.82
N VAL A 179 -12.24 -24.49 16.42
CA VAL A 179 -13.24 -24.14 17.46
C VAL A 179 -14.50 -23.33 17.06
N ASN A 180 -14.74 -22.98 15.79
CA ASN A 180 -16.01 -22.35 15.32
C ASN A 180 -16.39 -21.05 16.08
N GLU A 181 -15.39 -20.22 16.35
CA GLU A 181 -15.51 -19.00 17.15
C GLU A 181 -15.77 -17.75 16.29
N ASN A 182 -16.71 -17.87 15.36
CA ASN A 182 -17.04 -16.81 14.42
C ASN A 182 -17.71 -15.62 15.13
N ARG A 183 -17.29 -14.41 14.79
CA ARG A 183 -17.89 -13.17 15.24
C ARG A 183 -18.53 -12.42 14.08
N THR A 184 -19.69 -11.81 14.33
CA THR A 184 -20.31 -10.85 13.39
C THR A 184 -20.59 -9.55 14.12
N LEU A 185 -20.10 -8.44 13.56
CA LEU A 185 -20.39 -7.10 14.03
C LEU A 185 -20.76 -6.22 12.84
N LEU A 186 -21.89 -5.53 12.93
CA LEU A 186 -22.39 -4.67 11.85
C LEU A 186 -22.47 -3.23 12.34
N ASN A 187 -22.04 -2.29 11.48
CA ASN A 187 -22.20 -0.84 11.64
C ASN A 187 -21.65 -0.26 12.95
N ASN A 188 -20.47 -0.71 13.37
CA ASN A 188 -19.80 -0.23 14.57
C ASN A 188 -18.95 1.01 14.26
N THR A 189 -19.12 2.08 15.03
CA THR A 189 -18.27 3.28 14.91
C THR A 189 -17.08 3.18 15.85
N LEU A 190 -15.87 3.10 15.30
CA LEU A 190 -14.62 3.23 16.05
C LEU A 190 -14.22 4.70 16.12
N GLN A 191 -14.07 5.25 17.31
CA GLN A 191 -13.50 6.59 17.51
C GLN A 191 -12.00 6.60 17.15
N PRO A 192 -11.37 7.76 16.89
CA PRO A 192 -9.92 7.84 16.79
C PRO A 192 -9.23 7.24 18.02
N CYS A 193 -8.28 6.34 17.81
CA CYS A 193 -7.56 5.69 18.89
C CYS A 193 -6.43 6.60 19.39
N PRO A 194 -6.42 7.01 20.67
CA PRO A 194 -5.43 7.96 21.18
C PRO A 194 -4.09 7.29 21.55
N PHE A 195 -3.98 5.96 21.43
CA PHE A 195 -2.79 5.16 21.74
C PHE A 195 -2.16 5.44 23.13
N LEU A 196 -2.97 5.79 24.11
CA LEU A 196 -2.52 6.00 25.49
C LEU A 196 -2.17 4.68 26.16
N ILE A 197 -1.36 4.73 27.21
CA ILE A 197 -0.92 3.53 27.95
C ILE A 197 -2.08 2.73 28.55
N ASN A 198 -3.22 3.38 28.79
CA ASN A 198 -4.44 2.77 29.31
C ASN A 198 -5.51 2.47 28.23
N THR A 199 -5.20 2.66 26.94
CA THR A 199 -6.15 2.44 25.86
C THR A 199 -6.65 0.99 25.81
N PHE A 200 -5.80 0.03 26.20
CA PHE A 200 -6.06 -1.40 26.11
C PHE A 200 -6.26 -2.09 27.47
N THR A 201 -6.52 -1.32 28.55
CA THR A 201 -6.54 -1.87 29.92
C THR A 201 -7.93 -2.28 30.42
N ALA A 202 -8.99 -2.12 29.63
CA ALA A 202 -10.35 -2.52 29.99
C ALA A 202 -11.04 -3.18 28.80
N ASN A 203 -11.90 -4.16 29.07
CA ASN A 203 -12.57 -4.98 28.06
C ASN A 203 -11.61 -5.66 27.06
N PHE A 204 -10.38 -5.96 27.50
CA PHE A 204 -9.76 -7.28 27.36
C PHE A 204 -10.05 -8.00 26.05
N ASN A 205 -11.10 -8.80 26.20
CA ASN A 205 -11.58 -9.70 25.20
C ASN A 205 -12.30 -8.87 24.13
N ASP A 206 -13.39 -8.18 24.43
CA ASP A 206 -14.28 -7.65 23.40
C ASP A 206 -13.80 -6.37 22.67
N GLY A 207 -13.02 -5.50 23.31
CA GLY A 207 -12.57 -4.20 22.77
C GLY A 207 -13.39 -2.98 23.22
N ASN A 208 -13.04 -1.80 22.71
CA ASN A 208 -13.70 -0.55 23.10
C ASN A 208 -13.79 0.43 21.92
N ASN A 209 -14.97 0.50 21.30
CA ASN A 209 -15.27 1.42 20.19
C ASN A 209 -14.97 2.89 20.54
N ASN A 210 -15.22 3.32 21.79
CA ASN A 210 -14.97 4.69 22.23
C ASN A 210 -13.47 4.98 22.41
N ALA A 211 -12.66 3.94 22.67
CA ALA A 211 -11.21 4.03 22.67
C ALA A 211 -10.59 3.75 21.29
N GLY A 212 -11.42 3.48 20.28
CA GLY A 212 -11.00 3.34 18.89
C GLY A 212 -10.42 2.00 18.48
N TRP A 213 -10.73 0.92 19.20
CA TRP A 213 -10.25 -0.41 18.84
C TRP A 213 -11.28 -1.50 19.12
N ARG A 214 -11.14 -2.64 18.45
CA ARG A 214 -12.07 -3.76 18.56
C ARG A 214 -11.35 -5.09 18.36
N GLY A 215 -11.65 -6.08 19.22
CA GLY A 215 -11.24 -7.47 19.01
C GLY A 215 -12.03 -8.10 17.86
N VAL A 216 -11.38 -8.94 17.06
CA VAL A 216 -12.03 -9.54 15.87
C VAL A 216 -12.57 -10.94 16.15
N ASP A 217 -11.96 -11.68 17.07
CA ASP A 217 -12.39 -13.03 17.44
C ASP A 217 -13.54 -13.01 18.48
N SER A 218 -14.29 -14.11 18.64
CA SER A 218 -15.51 -14.12 19.49
C SER A 218 -15.21 -14.22 21.00
N ASN A 219 -14.26 -15.05 21.41
CA ASN A 219 -13.75 -15.11 22.78
C ASN A 219 -12.50 -14.22 22.95
N ASN A 220 -11.96 -13.75 21.82
CA ASN A 220 -10.84 -12.86 21.66
C ASN A 220 -9.51 -13.45 22.16
N ILE A 221 -9.34 -14.77 22.08
CA ILE A 221 -8.10 -15.44 22.48
C ILE A 221 -7.70 -16.50 21.44
N VAL A 222 -6.64 -16.22 20.69
CA VAL A 222 -6.09 -17.10 19.66
C VAL A 222 -4.76 -17.68 20.15
N PHE A 223 -4.50 -18.95 19.88
CA PHE A 223 -3.33 -19.64 20.43
C PHE A 223 -2.00 -19.19 19.77
N TRP A 224 -0.97 -19.01 20.60
CA TRP A 224 0.42 -18.91 20.14
C TRP A 224 1.00 -20.26 19.70
N SER A 225 0.47 -21.39 20.19
CA SER A 225 1.13 -22.69 20.02
C SER A 225 1.06 -23.16 18.57
N THR A 226 2.09 -23.87 18.09
CA THR A 226 2.05 -24.50 16.74
C THR A 226 1.05 -25.64 16.64
N SER A 227 0.77 -26.35 17.73
CA SER A 227 -0.16 -27.49 17.77
C SER A 227 -1.63 -27.09 17.71
N ALA A 228 -1.95 -25.87 18.16
CA ALA A 228 -3.29 -25.28 18.11
C ALA A 228 -3.27 -23.95 17.35
N ALA A 229 -2.33 -23.76 16.42
CA ALA A 229 -2.22 -22.50 15.69
C ALA A 229 -3.47 -22.28 14.85
N GLU A 230 -4.04 -21.11 14.97
CA GLU A 230 -5.26 -20.72 14.27
C GLU A 230 -4.96 -19.60 13.28
N VAL A 231 -5.58 -19.70 12.10
CA VAL A 231 -5.63 -18.57 11.17
C VAL A 231 -6.96 -17.88 11.41
N GLU A 232 -6.89 -16.66 11.95
CA GLU A 232 -8.06 -15.82 12.10
C GLU A 232 -8.25 -15.03 10.81
N THR A 233 -9.34 -15.31 10.10
CA THR A 233 -9.70 -14.60 8.86
C THR A 233 -10.89 -13.69 9.13
N THR A 234 -10.75 -12.40 8.82
CA THR A 234 -11.80 -11.40 9.01
C THR A 234 -12.15 -10.71 7.70
N ASN A 235 -13.40 -10.81 7.29
CA ASN A 235 -13.95 -9.97 6.23
C ASN A 235 -14.38 -8.64 6.83
N LEU A 236 -13.61 -7.59 6.58
CA LEU A 236 -13.83 -6.24 7.09
C LEU A 236 -14.39 -5.33 6.00
N GLN A 237 -15.49 -4.68 6.29
CA GLN A 237 -15.99 -3.53 5.57
C GLN A 237 -15.61 -2.25 6.32
N VAL A 238 -15.04 -1.28 5.61
CA VAL A 238 -14.75 0.07 6.15
C VAL A 238 -15.50 1.10 5.32
N MET A 239 -16.16 2.05 5.99
CA MET A 239 -16.76 3.22 5.36
C MET A 239 -15.79 4.40 5.40
N SER A 240 -15.09 4.63 4.29
CA SER A 240 -14.19 5.77 4.11
C SER A 240 -14.91 6.87 3.34
N GLY A 241 -15.39 7.89 4.04
CA GLY A 241 -16.25 8.92 3.45
C GLY A 241 -17.61 8.32 3.09
N ASN A 242 -18.03 8.41 1.82
CA ASN A 242 -19.29 7.83 1.32
C ASN A 242 -19.10 6.51 0.56
N THR A 243 -17.91 5.89 0.65
CA THR A 243 -17.60 4.66 -0.08
C THR A 243 -17.31 3.53 0.89
N TYR A 244 -17.97 2.40 0.67
CA TYR A 244 -17.67 1.14 1.35
C TYR A 244 -16.59 0.40 0.59
N ARG A 245 -15.61 -0.09 1.33
CA ARG A 245 -14.54 -0.95 0.81
C ARG A 245 -14.43 -2.21 1.64
N TRP A 246 -14.04 -3.29 0.98
CA TRP A 246 -14.02 -4.63 1.56
C TRP A 246 -12.61 -5.20 1.55
N TYR A 247 -12.23 -5.75 2.70
CA TYR A 247 -10.92 -6.31 2.97
C TYR A 247 -11.04 -7.69 3.58
N GLU A 248 -10.12 -8.59 3.23
CA GLU A 248 -9.86 -9.81 4.00
C GLU A 248 -8.59 -9.61 4.80
N LEU A 249 -8.67 -9.80 6.10
CA LEU A 249 -7.58 -9.68 7.04
C LEU A 249 -7.25 -11.07 7.56
N LYS A 250 -5.97 -11.39 7.69
CA LYS A 250 -5.47 -12.66 8.23
C LYS A 250 -4.45 -12.42 9.31
N TRP A 251 -4.69 -13.00 10.47
CA TRP A 251 -3.71 -13.16 11.54
C TRP A 251 -3.35 -14.64 11.64
N TRP A 252 -2.07 -14.93 11.63
CA TRP A 252 -1.56 -16.24 11.98
C TRP A 252 -0.33 -16.05 12.84
N CYS A 253 -0.34 -16.61 14.04
CA CYS A 253 0.81 -16.54 14.93
C CYS A 253 1.24 -17.95 15.35
N MET A 254 2.55 -18.10 15.59
CA MET A 254 3.09 -19.33 16.12
C MET A 254 4.29 -19.07 17.03
N GLU A 255 4.48 -19.91 18.03
CA GLU A 255 5.67 -19.93 18.85
C GLU A 255 6.75 -20.80 18.21
N THR A 256 7.94 -20.22 18.08
CA THR A 256 9.17 -20.92 17.74
C THR A 256 10.14 -20.79 18.92
N THR A 257 11.23 -21.56 18.92
CA THR A 257 12.24 -21.51 20.01
C THR A 257 12.67 -20.07 20.33
N GLY A 258 12.22 -19.55 21.47
CA GLY A 258 12.56 -18.22 22.00
C GLY A 258 11.76 -17.03 21.46
N SER A 259 10.84 -17.22 20.50
CA SER A 259 10.10 -16.11 19.89
C SER A 259 8.72 -16.47 19.39
N LYS A 260 7.78 -15.52 19.45
CA LYS A 260 6.53 -15.55 18.71
C LYS A 260 6.74 -14.99 17.30
N ARG A 261 6.31 -15.74 16.29
CA ARG A 261 6.24 -15.34 14.88
C ARG A 261 4.83 -14.90 14.57
N ILE A 262 4.68 -13.71 14.02
CA ILE A 262 3.37 -13.09 13.76
C ILE A 262 3.29 -12.75 12.28
N PHE A 263 2.29 -13.30 11.61
CA PHE A 263 1.99 -13.06 10.21
C PHE A 263 0.69 -12.26 10.13
N LEU A 264 0.75 -11.10 9.48
CA LEU A 264 -0.40 -10.26 9.20
C LEU A 264 -0.51 -10.09 7.69
N ALA A 265 -1.70 -10.28 7.14
CA ALA A 265 -1.97 -9.95 5.75
C ALA A 265 -3.34 -9.29 5.59
N VAL A 266 -3.41 -8.29 4.71
CA VAL A 266 -4.66 -7.69 4.26
C VAL A 266 -4.68 -7.67 2.75
N THR A 267 -5.82 -8.01 2.16
CA THR A 267 -6.10 -7.87 0.74
C THR A 267 -7.38 -7.09 0.54
N ARG A 268 -7.41 -6.14 -0.40
CA ARG A 268 -8.68 -5.47 -0.78
C ARG A 268 -9.40 -6.27 -1.85
N PHE A 269 -10.68 -6.58 -1.62
CA PHE A 269 -11.51 -7.35 -2.55
C PHE A 269 -12.49 -6.47 -3.34
N ALA A 270 -12.96 -5.36 -2.78
CA ALA A 270 -13.85 -4.41 -3.45
C ALA A 270 -13.64 -2.97 -2.92
#